data_AF-A0A1I2S014-F1
#
_entry.id   AF-A0A1I2S014-F1
#
_cell.length_a   1.000
_cell.length_b   1.000
_cell.length_c   1.000
_cell.angle_alpha   90.00
_cell.angle_beta   90.00
_cell.angle_gamma   90.00
#
_symmetry.space_group_name_H-M   'P 1'
#
loop_
_entity.id
_entity.type
_entity.pdbx_description
1 polymer ?
#
loop_
_entity_poly.entity_id
_entity_poly.type
_entity_poly.pdbx_seq_one_letter_code
_entity_poly.pdbx_strand_id
1 'polypeptide(L)' 'MNWKKPIRFKISGVPWEIPLNVLLLLIFLTILLMSAGAYLGFQFGSPPNP' A
#
# COMPACT_ATOMS: atom_id res chain seq x y z
N MET A 1 -21.49 -2.85 4.62
CA MET A 1 -20.22 -2.10 4.48
C MET A 1 -20.42 -1.01 3.43
N ASN A 2 -20.32 0.27 3.79
CA ASN A 2 -20.53 1.36 2.83
C ASN A 2 -19.21 1.68 2.11
N TRP A 3 -18.91 0.92 1.06
CA TRP A 3 -17.63 0.96 0.31
C TRP A 3 -17.31 2.29 -0.37
N LYS A 4 -18.33 3.14 -0.56
CA LYS A 4 -18.20 4.47 -1.14
C LYS A 4 -18.10 5.58 -0.10
N LYS A 5 -17.99 5.25 1.20
CA LYS A 5 -17.88 6.25 2.26
C LYS A 5 -16.67 7.17 1.97
N PRO A 6 -16.87 8.47 1.73
CA PRO A 6 -15.78 9.40 1.49
C PRO A 6 -15.05 9.62 2.82
N ILE A 7 -13.74 9.45 2.81
CA ILE A 7 -12.86 9.78 3.93
C ILE A 7 -12.25 11.13 3.65
N ARG A 8 -12.47 12.05 4.59
CA ARG A 8 -11.94 13.40 4.54
C ARG A 8 -10.76 13.49 5.50
N PHE A 9 -9.63 13.98 5.03
CA PHE A 9 -8.49 14.32 5.90
C PHE A 9 -7.84 15.59 5.40
N LYS A 10 -7.02 16.22 6.24
CA LYS A 10 -6.29 17.43 5.89
C LYS A 10 -4.81 17.13 5.86
N ILE A 11 -4.16 17.39 4.73
CA ILE A 11 -2.70 17.39 4.61
C ILE A 11 -2.30 18.84 4.38
N SER A 12 -1.45 19.40 5.26
CA SER A 12 -0.94 20.77 5.13
C SER A 12 -2.04 21.83 4.96
N GLY A 13 -3.19 21.66 5.62
CA GLY A 13 -4.33 22.58 5.52
C GLY A 13 -5.22 22.38 4.27
N VAL A 14 -4.80 21.56 3.30
CA VAL A 14 -5.61 21.23 2.13
C VAL A 14 -6.59 20.11 2.48
N PRO A 15 -7.92 20.32 2.31
CA PRO A 15 -8.90 19.27 2.50
C PRO A 15 -8.81 18.28 1.34
N TRP A 16 -8.49 17.03 1.67
CA TRP A 16 -8.46 15.91 0.73
C TRP A 16 -9.63 14.98 0.99
N GLU A 17 -10.25 14.52 -0.09
CA GLU A 17 -11.30 13.52 -0.05
C GLU A 17 -10.91 12.33 -0.92
N ILE A 18 -10.86 11.14 -0.33
CA ILE A 18 -10.71 9.89 -1.09
C ILE A 18 -11.75 8.87 -0.62
N PRO A 19 -12.33 8.09 -1.55
CA PRO A 19 -13.30 7.07 -1.20
C PRO A 19 -12.60 5.88 -0.50
N LEU A 20 -13.30 5.27 0.46
CA LEU A 20 -12.76 4.18 1.30
C LEU A 20 -12.22 3.00 0.48
N ASN A 21 -12.85 2.67 -0.65
CA ASN A 21 -12.38 1.62 -1.56
C ASN A 21 -10.98 1.90 -2.14
N VAL A 22 -10.68 3.16 -2.50
CA VAL A 22 -9.38 3.56 -3.03
C VAL A 22 -8.32 3.54 -1.94
N LEU A 23 -8.66 3.99 -0.73
CA LEU A 23 -7.75 3.91 0.41
C LEU A 23 -7.36 2.45 0.72
N LEU A 24 -8.35 1.54 0.75
CA LEU A 24 -8.13 0.11 0.95
C LEU A 24 -7.28 -0.50 -0.17
N LEU A 25 -7.54 -0.13 -1.42
CA LEU A 25 -6.75 -0.56 -2.58
C LEU A 25 -5.28 -0.16 -2.42
N LEU A 26 -5.00 1.09 -2.04
CA LEU A 26 -3.64 1.59 -1.86
C LEU A 26 -2.91 0.88 -0.72
N ILE A 27 -3.57 0.65 0.41
CA ILE A 27 -3.00 -0.10 1.54
C ILE A 27 -2.69 -1.53 1.11
N PHE A 28 -3.63 -2.21 0.46
CA PHE A 28 -3.44 -3.57 -0.04
C PHE A 28 -2.28 -3.66 -1.03
N LEU A 29 -2.23 -2.75 -2.00
CA LEU A 29 -1.17 -2.72 -3.01
C LEU A 29 0.21 -2.46 -2.38
N THR A 30 0.28 -1.57 -1.39
CA THR A 30 1.52 -1.28 -0.67
C THR A 30 2.06 -2.52 0.05
N ILE A 31 1.18 -3.24 0.75
CA ILE A 31 1.56 -4.48 1.43
C ILE A 31 2.00 -5.53 0.41
N LEU A 32 1.25 -5.70 -0.68
CA LEU A 32 1.56 -6.66 -1.73
C LEU A 32 2.94 -6.38 -2.35
N LEU A 33 3.25 -5.11 -2.65
CA LEU A 33 4.54 -4.70 -3.19
C LEU A 33 5.67 -4.88 -2.17
N MET A 34 5.47 -4.55 -0.90
CA MET A 34 6.47 -4.81 0.15
C MET A 34 6.76 -6.31 0.30
N SER A 35 5.73 -7.16 0.36
CA SER A 35 5.89 -8.60 0.46
C SER A 35 6.57 -9.20 -0.77
N ALA A 36 6.16 -8.77 -1.97
CA ALA A 36 6.78 -9.20 -3.22
C ALA A 36 8.25 -8.76 -3.29
N GLY A 37 8.55 -7.52 -2.93
CA GLY A 37 9.91 -7.00 -2.88
C GLY A 37 10.79 -7.73 -1.87
N ALA A 38 10.26 -8.05 -0.68
CA ALA A 38 10.97 -8.83 0.32
C ALA A 38 11.27 -10.26 -0.16
N TYR A 39 10.31 -10.93 -0.81
CA TYR A 39 10.49 -12.27 -1.35
C TYR A 39 11.54 -12.30 -2.47
N LEU A 40 11.42 -11.38 -3.44
CA LEU A 40 12.38 -11.27 -4.53
C LEU A 40 13.77 -10.87 -4.00
N GLY A 41 13.83 -9.97 -3.01
CA GLY A 41 15.07 -9.59 -2.35
C GLY A 41 15.75 -10.78 -1.66
N PHE A 42 15.00 -11.68 -1.02
CA PHE A 42 15.55 -12.88 -0.41
C PHE A 42 16.06 -13.90 -1.46
N GLN A 43 15.28 -14.12 -2.52
CA GLN A 43 15.62 -15.08 -3.58
C GLN A 43 16.85 -14.65 -4.40
N PHE A 44 16.91 -13.39 -4.79
CA PHE A 44 17.95 -12.89 -5.71
C PHE A 44 19.10 -12.17 -4.99
N GLY A 45 18.92 -11.79 -3.72
CA GLY A 45 19.95 -11.15 -2.90
C GLY A 45 20.83 -12.13 -2.11
N SER A 46 20.50 -13.42 -2.11
CA SER A 46 21.34 -14.43 -1.46
C SER A 46 22.53 -14.76 -2.37
N PRO A 47 23.78 -14.47 -1.96
CA PRO A 47 24.96 -14.89 -2.73
C PRO A 47 24.97 -16.42 -2.86
N PRO A 48 25.50 -16.98 -3.96
CA PRO A 48 25.59 -18.42 -4.11
C PRO A 48 26.35 -18.98 -2.90
N ASN A 49 25.69 -19.89 -2.16
CA ASN A 49 26.34 -20.63 -1.08
C ASN A 49 27.63 -21.27 -1.65
N PRO A 50 28.78 -21.12 -0.97
CA PRO A 50 29.99 -21.83 -1.36
C PRO A 50 29.83 -23.36 -1.25
#